data_AF-A0A9N8EGD0-F1
#
_entry.id   AF-A0A9N8EGD0-F1
#
_cell.length_a   1.000
_cell.length_b   1.000
_cell.length_c   1.000
_cell.angle_alpha   90.00
_cell.angle_beta   90.00
_cell.angle_gamma   90.00
#
_symmetry.space_group_name_H-M   'P 1'
#
loop_
_entity.id
_entity.type
_entity.pdbx_description
1 polymer ?
#
loop_
_entity_poly.entity_id
_entity_poly.type
_entity_poly.pdbx_seq_one_letter_code
_entity_poly.pdbx_strand_id
1 'polypeptide(L)'
;MRSIVLQSLRLFVCSGISTTVKGLNQPLIRKKPHFIAKRFCSQKSVSPDASSAVPSTHDSNDIPSAAAASPPSEYRLGPESELEPRILVVGDGDLSYSASIASQSSKSDISLVASVLESEAEHARVYRNSQQHIQSISSFPSHHLLFETDATRLHQQFPSDMSFDRIIFNFPHWLGKKSNNRYNRELLGNFLASASQVLKQNGGEIQVALRSEQGGAHSEDLVAWKTSWKAAELAVDAGLMLRRLDPFVPTYDVSSYRGADKKFHLGVKPERYIFTFPNGRPIDRDLQICYRHELRIMLDPACLDASPYPKDALLNDDSIVLDIARSVAPEGVHVEIPIRTQITPTPGKNTAHCPLLVFLLVYGGDSIPLQRMEADSIRERLEEAVKTRLGFPLAKPGRLVSKPFPYVLLRKLVRDYS
;
A
#
# COMPACT_ATOMS: atom_id res chain seq x y z
N MET A 1 -32.94 17.99 17.90
CA MET A 1 -32.33 16.89 17.11
C MET A 1 -30.96 17.19 16.49
N ARG A 2 -30.45 18.44 16.50
CA ARG A 2 -29.10 18.78 15.98
C ARG A 2 -27.94 18.64 17.00
N SER A 3 -28.20 18.25 18.24
CA SER A 3 -27.18 18.08 19.29
C SER A 3 -26.68 16.63 19.48
N ILE A 4 -27.30 15.64 18.81
CA ILE A 4 -26.97 14.22 18.96
C ILE A 4 -25.95 13.78 17.89
N VAL A 5 -25.87 14.46 16.75
CA VAL A 5 -24.97 14.11 15.63
C VAL A 5 -23.49 14.39 15.96
N LEU A 6 -23.21 15.40 16.79
CA LEU A 6 -21.85 15.72 17.25
C LEU A 6 -21.29 14.76 18.33
N GLN A 7 -22.15 13.98 19.00
CA GLN A 7 -21.69 12.95 19.95
C GLN A 7 -21.16 11.69 19.24
N SER A 8 -21.61 11.40 18.03
CA SER A 8 -21.16 10.23 17.25
C SER A 8 -19.72 10.36 16.73
N LEU A 9 -19.12 11.56 16.77
CA LEU A 9 -17.71 11.77 16.37
C LEU A 9 -16.69 11.59 17.51
N ARG A 10 -17.11 11.37 18.76
CA ARG A 10 -16.17 11.07 19.87
C ARG A 10 -15.53 9.67 19.79
N LEU A 11 -16.00 8.80 18.92
CA LEU A 11 -15.44 7.46 18.71
C LEU A 11 -14.35 7.37 17.63
N PHE A 12 -13.98 8.47 16.97
CA PHE A 12 -13.10 8.42 15.79
C PHE A 12 -11.78 9.19 15.87
N VAL A 13 -11.45 9.79 17.01
CA VAL A 13 -10.16 10.45 17.23
C VAL A 13 -9.66 10.12 18.63
N CYS A 14 -8.84 9.07 18.75
CA CYS A 14 -7.74 8.89 19.71
C CYS A 14 -7.38 7.39 19.82
N SER A 15 -6.28 6.99 19.18
CA SER A 15 -5.44 5.92 19.73
C SER A 15 -4.00 6.23 19.36
N GLY A 16 -3.35 6.97 20.24
CA GLY A 16 -1.94 7.30 20.16
C GLY A 16 -1.57 8.24 21.30
N ILE A 17 -1.03 7.68 22.39
CA ILE A 17 0.24 8.07 23.02
C ILE A 17 0.31 7.52 24.47
N SER A 18 1.48 6.96 24.76
CA SER A 18 2.04 6.53 26.03
C SER A 18 2.27 7.68 27.02
N THR A 19 2.11 7.46 28.34
CA THR A 19 3.17 7.63 29.37
C THR A 19 2.66 7.42 30.81
N THR A 20 3.43 6.62 31.56
CA THR A 20 3.85 6.65 32.99
C THR A 20 3.35 7.84 33.86
N VAL A 21 2.95 7.75 35.15
CA VAL A 21 3.73 7.46 36.39
C VAL A 21 2.80 7.41 37.64
N LYS A 22 3.12 6.51 38.62
CA LYS A 22 2.85 6.46 40.11
C LYS A 22 1.49 6.95 40.65
N GLY A 23 0.78 6.30 41.58
CA GLY A 23 1.05 5.18 42.48
C GLY A 23 0.17 5.38 43.73
N LEU A 24 -0.48 4.32 44.24
CA LEU A 24 -0.90 4.16 45.64
C LEU A 24 -1.39 2.71 45.87
N ASN A 25 -0.83 2.13 46.94
CA ASN A 25 -1.01 0.82 47.59
C ASN A 25 -2.50 0.45 47.83
N GLN A 26 -2.99 -0.80 47.98
CA GLN A 26 -2.44 -2.11 48.35
C GLN A 26 -3.53 -3.22 48.10
N PRO A 27 -3.36 -4.51 48.45
CA PRO A 27 -3.37 -5.63 47.50
C PRO A 27 -4.70 -6.43 47.40
N LEU A 28 -4.92 -7.09 46.25
CA LEU A 28 -5.78 -8.26 46.18
C LEU A 28 -5.14 -9.38 45.32
N ILE A 29 -5.18 -10.55 45.93
CA ILE A 29 -4.55 -11.83 45.59
C ILE A 29 -5.07 -12.38 44.25
N ARG A 30 -4.19 -12.69 43.29
CA ARG A 30 -4.47 -13.68 42.23
C ARG A 30 -3.23 -14.49 41.84
N LYS A 31 -3.46 -15.81 41.79
CA LYS A 31 -2.53 -16.91 41.46
C LYS A 31 -2.02 -16.81 40.01
N LYS A 32 -0.76 -17.19 39.77
CA LYS A 32 -0.20 -17.52 38.44
C LYS A 32 0.43 -18.92 38.45
N PRO A 33 0.38 -19.67 37.33
CA PRO A 33 0.96 -21.00 37.20
C PRO A 33 2.43 -20.98 36.76
N HIS A 34 3.06 -22.14 36.96
CA HIS A 34 4.48 -22.47 36.86
C HIS A 34 5.16 -22.22 35.51
N PHE A 35 6.40 -21.72 35.60
CA PHE A 35 7.51 -22.03 34.69
C PHE A 35 8.67 -22.55 35.56
N ILE A 36 9.23 -23.72 35.22
CA ILE A 36 10.48 -24.22 35.81
C ILE A 36 11.46 -24.43 34.66
N ALA A 37 12.49 -23.59 34.63
CA ALA A 37 13.78 -23.89 34.05
C ALA A 37 14.70 -24.34 35.19
N LYS A 38 15.42 -25.45 35.03
CA LYS A 38 16.55 -25.82 35.89
C LYS A 38 17.77 -26.14 35.04
N ARG A 39 18.85 -25.42 35.34
CA ARG A 39 20.24 -25.69 34.99
C ARG A 39 21.04 -25.43 36.26
N PHE A 40 21.97 -26.30 36.65
CA PHE A 40 23.19 -26.10 37.48
C PHE A 40 23.77 -27.52 37.78
N CYS A 41 24.98 -27.90 37.33
CA CYS A 41 26.32 -27.72 37.98
C CYS A 41 26.56 -28.83 39.04
N SER A 42 27.72 -29.47 39.29
CA SER A 42 29.10 -29.51 38.79
C SER A 42 29.85 -30.66 39.49
N GLN A 43 30.85 -31.24 38.80
CA GLN A 43 32.16 -31.76 39.26
C GLN A 43 32.40 -33.13 39.96
N LYS A 44 33.56 -33.68 39.53
CA LYS A 44 34.57 -34.57 40.16
C LYS A 44 34.20 -36.05 40.26
N SER A 45 35.09 -37.04 40.08
CA SER A 45 36.47 -37.24 39.56
C SER A 45 36.81 -38.71 39.92
N VAL A 46 37.78 -39.34 39.23
CA VAL A 46 38.62 -40.51 39.62
C VAL A 46 38.60 -41.65 38.57
N SER A 47 39.79 -41.94 38.03
CA SER A 47 40.23 -43.10 37.22
C SER A 47 40.92 -44.15 38.15
N PRO A 48 41.59 -45.25 37.72
CA PRO A 48 41.83 -45.83 36.38
C PRO A 48 41.74 -47.40 36.34
N ASP A 49 42.39 -48.01 35.33
CA ASP A 49 42.79 -49.43 35.15
C ASP A 49 41.77 -50.45 34.60
N ALA A 50 42.07 -51.41 33.71
CA ALA A 50 43.28 -51.77 32.95
C ALA A 50 42.95 -52.76 31.80
N SER A 51 43.85 -52.81 30.82
CA SER A 51 44.23 -53.90 29.89
C SER A 51 43.16 -54.70 29.10
N SER A 52 43.29 -54.76 27.76
CA SER A 52 44.08 -55.79 27.07
C SER A 52 43.73 -55.93 25.58
N ALA A 53 44.78 -56.05 24.77
CA ALA A 53 44.97 -56.83 23.53
C ALA A 53 44.00 -56.74 22.30
N VAL A 54 44.66 -56.42 21.17
CA VAL A 54 44.36 -56.48 19.71
C VAL A 54 44.25 -57.98 19.23
N PRO A 55 43.90 -58.41 17.98
CA PRO A 55 43.86 -57.67 16.69
C PRO A 55 42.84 -58.06 15.58
N SER A 56 42.87 -57.26 14.48
CA SER A 56 42.55 -57.57 13.05
C SER A 56 41.07 -57.78 12.68
N THR A 57 40.51 -57.34 11.54
CA THR A 57 40.99 -57.34 10.14
C THR A 57 40.33 -56.23 9.29
N HIS A 58 40.93 -55.97 8.12
CA HIS A 58 40.45 -55.19 6.97
C HIS A 58 38.95 -55.31 6.64
N ASP A 59 38.31 -54.19 6.25
CA ASP A 59 37.74 -54.08 4.89
C ASP A 59 37.41 -52.63 4.51
N SER A 60 37.89 -52.27 3.32
CA SER A 60 37.66 -51.07 2.54
C SER A 60 36.27 -51.08 1.91
N ASN A 61 35.55 -49.95 1.94
CA ASN A 61 34.63 -49.58 0.86
C ASN A 61 34.39 -48.07 0.83
N ASP A 62 34.74 -47.50 -0.32
CA ASP A 62 34.60 -46.09 -0.69
C ASP A 62 33.13 -45.65 -0.74
N ILE A 63 32.86 -44.48 -0.15
CA ILE A 63 31.60 -43.74 -0.27
C ILE A 63 31.77 -42.76 -1.43
N PRO A 64 30.89 -42.76 -2.47
CA PRO A 64 30.96 -41.73 -3.50
C PRO A 64 30.59 -40.36 -2.90
N SER A 65 31.57 -39.45 -2.93
CA SER A 65 31.40 -38.04 -2.59
C SER A 65 30.29 -37.42 -3.43
N ALA A 66 29.30 -36.82 -2.75
CA ALA A 66 28.25 -36.04 -3.35
C ALA A 66 28.84 -34.89 -4.16
N ALA A 67 28.60 -34.90 -5.47
CA ALA A 67 28.91 -33.77 -6.33
C ALA A 67 28.16 -32.53 -5.79
N ALA A 68 28.94 -31.52 -5.41
CA ALA A 68 28.45 -30.24 -4.95
C ALA A 68 27.53 -29.65 -6.02
N ALA A 69 26.31 -29.28 -5.61
CA ALA A 69 25.38 -28.55 -6.45
C ALA A 69 26.04 -27.25 -6.95
N SER A 70 26.00 -27.04 -8.26
CA SER A 70 26.43 -25.80 -8.90
C SER A 70 25.65 -24.61 -8.32
N PRO A 71 26.26 -23.42 -8.19
CA PRO A 71 25.55 -22.21 -7.80
C PRO A 71 24.44 -21.85 -8.81
N PRO A 72 23.40 -21.10 -8.39
CA PRO A 72 22.34 -20.64 -9.28
C PRO A 72 22.96 -19.89 -10.46
N SER A 73 22.52 -20.18 -11.68
CA SER A 73 23.03 -19.54 -12.89
C SER A 73 22.88 -18.02 -12.78
N GLU A 74 24.00 -17.29 -12.75
CA GLU A 74 24.00 -15.84 -12.91
C GLU A 74 23.27 -15.48 -14.20
N TYR A 75 22.18 -14.73 -14.06
CA TYR A 75 21.43 -14.18 -15.16
C TYR A 75 22.31 -13.17 -15.90
N ARG A 76 22.62 -13.44 -17.17
CA ARG A 76 23.34 -12.53 -18.06
C ARG A 76 22.40 -12.20 -19.22
N LEU A 77 21.53 -11.21 -19.03
CA LEU A 77 20.95 -10.55 -20.19
C LEU A 77 22.11 -9.89 -20.93
N GLY A 78 22.29 -10.28 -22.20
CA GLY A 78 23.20 -9.59 -23.08
C GLY A 78 22.77 -8.13 -23.25
N PRO A 79 23.64 -7.27 -23.81
CA PRO A 79 23.25 -5.91 -24.16
C PRO A 79 22.30 -5.97 -25.36
N GLU A 80 21.02 -6.21 -25.11
CA GLU A 80 19.95 -6.07 -26.10
C GLU A 80 19.36 -4.66 -26.01
N SER A 81 19.07 -4.09 -27.18
CA SER A 81 18.94 -2.65 -27.42
C SER A 81 18.01 -1.94 -26.44
N GLU A 82 18.37 -0.70 -26.07
CA GLU A 82 17.56 0.20 -25.22
C GLU A 82 16.16 0.54 -25.79
N LEU A 83 15.75 -0.06 -26.91
CA LEU A 83 14.59 0.31 -27.72
C LEU A 83 13.43 -0.69 -27.69
N GLU A 84 13.65 -1.94 -27.28
CA GLU A 84 12.58 -2.95 -27.32
C GLU A 84 11.70 -2.90 -26.06
N PRO A 85 10.36 -2.79 -26.19
CA PRO A 85 9.47 -2.80 -25.04
C PRO A 85 9.57 -4.11 -24.26
N ARG A 86 9.60 -4.01 -22.93
CA ARG A 86 9.72 -5.18 -22.05
C ARG A 86 8.56 -5.32 -21.07
N ILE A 87 8.02 -6.54 -20.98
CA ILE A 87 7.00 -6.93 -20.00
C ILE A 87 7.64 -7.86 -18.97
N LEU A 88 7.47 -7.53 -17.69
CA LEU A 88 7.74 -8.43 -16.57
C LEU A 88 6.42 -8.94 -16.01
N VAL A 89 6.24 -10.26 -15.95
CA VAL A 89 5.17 -10.91 -15.19
C VAL A 89 5.79 -11.53 -13.95
N VAL A 90 5.28 -11.16 -12.77
CA VAL A 90 5.79 -11.66 -11.49
C VAL A 90 4.80 -12.57 -10.79
N GLY A 91 5.32 -13.63 -10.18
CA GLY A 91 4.52 -14.59 -9.42
C GLY A 91 3.46 -15.25 -10.27
N ASP A 92 3.79 -15.63 -11.51
CA ASP A 92 2.84 -16.09 -12.52
C ASP A 92 2.31 -17.53 -12.29
N GLY A 93 2.23 -17.96 -11.04
CA GLY A 93 1.53 -19.19 -10.68
C GLY A 93 2.04 -20.43 -11.43
N ASP A 94 1.19 -21.00 -12.27
CA ASP A 94 1.50 -22.15 -13.14
C ASP A 94 2.07 -21.78 -14.53
N LEU A 95 2.42 -20.51 -14.75
CA LEU A 95 2.89 -19.88 -16.00
C LEU A 95 1.86 -19.76 -17.12
N SER A 96 0.58 -20.05 -16.86
CA SER A 96 -0.44 -20.04 -17.91
C SER A 96 -0.70 -18.66 -18.52
N TYR A 97 -0.62 -17.57 -17.74
CA TYR A 97 -0.80 -16.22 -18.28
C TYR A 97 0.36 -15.85 -19.21
N SER A 98 1.61 -16.01 -18.77
CA SER A 98 2.78 -15.74 -19.60
C SER A 98 2.79 -16.59 -20.87
N ALA A 99 2.46 -17.88 -20.76
CA ALA A 99 2.29 -18.75 -21.93
C ALA A 99 1.21 -18.25 -22.89
N SER A 100 0.08 -17.74 -22.37
CA SER A 100 -1.03 -17.21 -23.20
C SER A 100 -0.66 -15.96 -24.00
N ILE A 101 0.28 -15.14 -23.52
CA ILE A 101 0.69 -13.91 -24.18
C ILE A 101 2.00 -14.05 -24.98
N ALA A 102 2.79 -15.10 -24.75
CA ALA A 102 4.13 -15.28 -25.33
C ALA A 102 4.16 -15.10 -26.86
N SER A 103 3.27 -15.76 -27.59
CA SER A 103 3.23 -15.65 -29.06
C SER A 103 2.88 -14.24 -29.54
N GLN A 104 1.92 -13.58 -28.88
CA GLN A 104 1.49 -12.23 -29.27
C GLN A 104 2.57 -11.19 -28.94
N SER A 105 3.24 -11.33 -27.79
CA SER A 105 4.36 -10.46 -27.40
C SER A 105 5.51 -10.57 -28.40
N SER A 106 5.91 -11.80 -28.76
CA SER A 106 6.98 -12.01 -29.74
C SER A 106 6.63 -11.44 -31.13
N LYS A 107 5.39 -11.62 -31.60
CA LYS A 107 4.91 -11.02 -32.87
C LYS A 107 4.89 -9.49 -32.87
N SER A 108 4.91 -8.87 -31.69
CA SER A 108 4.87 -7.43 -31.52
C SER A 108 6.24 -6.86 -31.12
N ASP A 109 7.31 -7.66 -31.24
CA ASP A 109 8.67 -7.31 -30.83
C ASP A 109 8.76 -6.84 -29.37
N ILE A 110 8.03 -7.54 -28.48
CA ILE A 110 8.00 -7.28 -27.03
C ILE A 110 8.71 -8.44 -26.32
N SER A 111 9.77 -8.14 -25.59
CA SER A 111 10.45 -9.10 -24.72
C SER A 111 9.60 -9.39 -23.48
N LEU A 112 9.33 -10.67 -23.22
CA LEU A 112 8.58 -11.14 -22.06
C LEU A 112 9.52 -11.81 -21.05
N VAL A 113 9.54 -11.28 -19.83
CA VAL A 113 10.18 -11.91 -18.67
C VAL A 113 9.08 -12.46 -17.78
N ALA A 114 8.90 -13.79 -17.77
CA ALA A 114 7.99 -14.48 -16.87
C ALA A 114 8.76 -14.92 -15.61
N SER A 115 8.16 -14.76 -14.43
CA SER A 115 8.80 -15.21 -13.20
C SER A 115 7.84 -15.83 -12.18
N VAL A 116 8.35 -16.82 -11.45
CA VAL A 116 7.67 -17.52 -10.35
C VAL A 116 8.56 -17.56 -9.10
N LEU A 117 7.95 -17.77 -7.94
CA LEU A 117 8.65 -17.75 -6.65
C LEU A 117 9.23 -19.11 -6.27
N GLU A 118 8.65 -20.20 -6.76
CA GLU A 118 9.13 -21.56 -6.58
C GLU A 118 10.40 -21.83 -7.39
N SER A 119 11.18 -22.83 -6.97
CA SER A 119 12.24 -23.39 -7.81
C SER A 119 11.64 -24.16 -8.98
N GLU A 120 12.41 -24.34 -10.05
CA GLU A 120 11.95 -25.08 -11.24
C GLU A 120 11.46 -26.49 -10.90
N ALA A 121 12.21 -27.21 -10.06
CA ALA A 121 11.86 -28.56 -9.63
C ALA A 121 10.54 -28.59 -8.85
N GLU A 122 10.32 -27.62 -7.95
CA GLU A 122 9.09 -27.53 -7.17
C GLU A 122 7.90 -27.12 -8.05
N HIS A 123 8.09 -26.16 -8.95
CA HIS A 123 7.08 -25.73 -9.90
C HIS A 123 6.62 -26.91 -10.79
N ALA A 124 7.56 -27.68 -11.33
CA ALA A 124 7.27 -28.88 -12.13
C ALA A 124 6.53 -29.97 -11.34
N ARG A 125 6.78 -30.07 -10.03
CA ARG A 125 6.12 -31.02 -9.13
C ARG A 125 4.68 -30.61 -8.78
N VAL A 126 4.45 -29.30 -8.62
CA VAL A 126 3.17 -28.76 -8.16
C VAL A 126 2.17 -28.61 -9.29
N TYR A 127 2.60 -28.10 -10.44
CA TYR A 127 1.70 -27.67 -11.52
C TYR A 127 1.67 -28.66 -12.67
N ARG A 128 0.48 -29.19 -12.98
CA ARG A 128 0.30 -30.25 -13.97
C ARG A 128 0.84 -29.88 -15.35
N ASN A 129 0.62 -28.63 -15.77
CA ASN A 129 0.96 -28.14 -17.10
C ASN A 129 2.29 -27.35 -17.13
N SER A 130 3.10 -27.43 -16.07
CA SER A 130 4.35 -26.68 -15.94
C SER A 130 5.21 -26.79 -17.20
N GLN A 131 5.55 -28.01 -17.63
CA GLN A 131 6.45 -28.24 -18.76
C GLN A 131 5.90 -27.67 -20.07
N GLN A 132 4.59 -27.80 -20.30
CA GLN A 132 3.94 -27.27 -21.49
C GLN A 132 4.00 -25.72 -21.51
N HIS A 133 3.73 -25.07 -20.39
CA HIS A 133 3.78 -23.60 -20.30
C HIS A 133 5.22 -23.08 -20.42
N ILE A 134 6.19 -23.74 -19.77
CA ILE A 134 7.62 -23.44 -19.91
C ILE A 134 8.03 -23.50 -21.39
N GLN A 135 7.70 -24.60 -22.08
CA GLN A 135 8.03 -24.76 -23.49
C GLN A 135 7.35 -23.68 -24.35
N SER A 136 6.09 -23.32 -24.05
CA SER A 136 5.36 -22.29 -24.79
C SER A 136 6.00 -20.90 -24.69
N ILE A 137 6.63 -20.59 -23.55
CA ILE A 137 7.34 -19.32 -23.34
C ILE A 137 8.72 -19.39 -24.00
N SER A 138 9.51 -20.42 -23.68
CA SER A 138 10.90 -20.58 -24.13
C SER A 138 11.06 -20.92 -25.61
N SER A 139 9.96 -21.18 -26.33
CA SER A 139 9.99 -21.34 -27.79
C SER A 139 10.31 -20.04 -28.54
N PHE A 140 10.29 -18.90 -27.85
CA PHE A 140 10.62 -17.58 -28.41
C PHE A 140 11.95 -17.08 -27.84
N PRO A 141 12.97 -16.79 -28.67
CA PRO A 141 14.30 -16.40 -28.21
C PRO A 141 14.34 -15.11 -27.37
N SER A 142 13.41 -14.18 -27.61
CA SER A 142 13.30 -12.88 -26.92
C SER A 142 12.69 -12.97 -25.51
N HIS A 143 12.24 -14.15 -25.10
CA HIS A 143 11.53 -14.36 -23.84
C HIS A 143 12.42 -15.06 -22.83
N HIS A 144 12.22 -14.69 -21.56
CA HIS A 144 12.99 -15.23 -20.44
C HIS A 144 12.06 -15.76 -19.36
N LEU A 145 12.48 -16.85 -18.75
CA LEU A 145 11.78 -17.47 -17.62
C LEU A 145 12.70 -17.49 -16.41
N LEU A 146 12.20 -16.97 -15.29
CA LEU A 146 12.93 -16.88 -14.02
C LEU A 146 12.21 -17.66 -12.92
N PHE A 147 12.96 -18.49 -12.21
CA PHE A 147 12.50 -19.16 -10.99
C PHE A 147 13.04 -18.44 -9.75
N GLU A 148 12.49 -18.77 -8.59
CA GLU A 148 12.94 -18.25 -7.29
C GLU A 148 12.95 -16.71 -7.21
N THR A 149 12.07 -16.05 -7.97
CA THR A 149 12.00 -14.60 -8.06
C THR A 149 11.04 -14.03 -7.01
N ASP A 150 11.57 -13.21 -6.12
CA ASP A 150 10.79 -12.51 -5.10
C ASP A 150 10.28 -11.16 -5.62
N ALA A 151 8.97 -11.07 -5.87
CA ALA A 151 8.29 -9.86 -6.34
C ALA A 151 8.44 -8.65 -5.39
N THR A 152 8.84 -8.87 -4.13
CA THR A 152 9.11 -7.78 -3.17
C THR A 152 10.55 -7.27 -3.23
N ARG A 153 11.42 -7.90 -4.01
CA ARG A 153 12.86 -7.59 -4.13
C ARG A 153 13.34 -7.53 -5.59
N LEU A 154 12.49 -7.09 -6.51
CA LEU A 154 12.79 -6.95 -7.94
C LEU A 154 14.03 -6.08 -8.22
N HIS A 155 14.20 -4.98 -7.46
CA HIS A 155 15.39 -4.12 -7.53
C HIS A 155 16.72 -4.81 -7.20
N GLN A 156 16.68 -5.99 -6.57
CA GLN A 156 17.87 -6.81 -6.29
C GLN A 156 18.09 -7.88 -7.37
N GLN A 157 17.04 -8.21 -8.11
CA GLN A 157 17.05 -9.25 -9.15
C GLN A 157 17.50 -8.70 -10.50
N PHE A 158 17.17 -7.44 -10.79
CA PHE A 158 17.47 -6.80 -12.06
C PHE A 158 18.56 -5.73 -11.91
N PRO A 159 19.45 -5.60 -12.90
CA PRO A 159 20.40 -4.49 -12.98
C PRO A 159 19.73 -3.12 -12.95
N SER A 160 20.42 -2.10 -12.44
CA SER A 160 19.86 -0.74 -12.30
C SER A 160 19.60 -0.03 -13.62
N ASP A 161 20.25 -0.45 -14.70
CA ASP A 161 20.05 0.03 -16.07
C ASP A 161 18.92 -0.71 -16.80
N MET A 162 18.37 -1.77 -16.18
CA MET A 162 17.21 -2.48 -16.70
C MET A 162 15.91 -1.86 -16.21
N SER A 163 15.02 -1.53 -17.14
CA SER A 163 13.65 -1.14 -16.82
C SER A 163 12.62 -1.90 -17.65
N PHE A 164 11.38 -1.87 -17.18
CA PHE A 164 10.23 -2.51 -17.80
C PHE A 164 9.16 -1.48 -18.18
N ASP A 165 8.63 -1.57 -19.39
CA ASP A 165 7.47 -0.78 -19.82
C ASP A 165 6.19 -1.24 -19.14
N ARG A 166 6.13 -2.53 -18.77
CA ARG A 166 5.00 -3.08 -18.03
C ARG A 166 5.44 -4.11 -17.01
N ILE A 167 4.96 -3.97 -15.77
CA ILE A 167 5.14 -4.97 -14.71
C ILE A 167 3.77 -5.48 -14.30
N ILE A 168 3.53 -6.78 -14.34
CA ILE A 168 2.22 -7.41 -14.13
C ILE A 168 2.29 -8.34 -12.93
N PHE A 169 1.38 -8.14 -11.97
CA PHE A 169 1.18 -9.07 -10.86
C PHE A 169 -0.30 -9.45 -10.75
N ASN A 170 -0.65 -10.62 -11.27
CA ASN A 170 -2.05 -11.07 -11.28
C ASN A 170 -2.41 -11.77 -9.97
N PHE A 171 -3.43 -11.25 -9.28
CA PHE A 171 -4.00 -11.82 -8.06
C PHE A 171 -2.97 -12.16 -6.96
N PRO A 172 -2.06 -11.23 -6.62
CA PRO A 172 -1.07 -11.45 -5.57
C PRO A 172 -1.76 -11.82 -4.26
N HIS A 173 -1.30 -12.84 -3.54
CA HIS A 173 -1.90 -13.20 -2.25
C HIS A 173 -0.87 -13.80 -1.30
N TRP A 174 -0.94 -13.42 -0.03
CA TRP A 174 -0.09 -13.97 1.02
C TRP A 174 -0.53 -15.39 1.42
N LEU A 175 0.44 -16.29 1.67
CA LEU A 175 0.16 -17.65 2.12
C LEU A 175 -0.35 -17.69 3.56
N GLY A 176 -1.59 -18.10 3.79
CA GLY A 176 -2.04 -18.45 5.14
C GLY A 176 -3.54 -18.72 5.30
N LYS A 177 -3.91 -19.26 6.48
CA LYS A 177 -5.24 -19.83 6.75
C LYS A 177 -6.42 -18.85 6.88
N LYS A 178 -6.22 -17.54 6.68
CA LYS A 178 -7.30 -16.54 6.60
C LYS A 178 -6.85 -15.42 5.67
N SER A 179 -7.76 -14.86 4.87
CA SER A 179 -7.56 -13.66 4.04
C SER A 179 -7.21 -12.47 4.92
N ASN A 180 -5.97 -12.42 5.40
CA ASN A 180 -5.50 -11.38 6.30
C ASN A 180 -5.06 -10.18 5.47
N ASN A 181 -5.96 -9.19 5.39
CA ASN A 181 -5.70 -7.97 4.65
C ASN A 181 -4.43 -7.25 5.10
N ARG A 182 -3.95 -7.43 6.34
CA ARG A 182 -2.66 -6.88 6.77
C ARG A 182 -1.51 -7.43 5.92
N TYR A 183 -1.39 -8.75 5.79
CA TYR A 183 -0.29 -9.37 5.05
C TYR A 183 -0.45 -9.19 3.54
N ASN A 184 -1.68 -9.16 3.03
CA ASN A 184 -1.91 -8.86 1.61
C ASN A 184 -1.55 -7.40 1.27
N ARG A 185 -1.84 -6.44 2.18
CA ARG A 185 -1.38 -5.05 2.04
C ARG A 185 0.14 -4.95 2.10
N GLU A 186 0.78 -5.69 3.00
CA GLU A 186 2.24 -5.72 3.12
C GLU A 186 2.89 -6.29 1.86
N LEU A 187 2.38 -7.41 1.33
CA LEU A 187 2.82 -7.98 0.05
C LEU A 187 2.67 -6.97 -1.09
N LEU A 188 1.48 -6.35 -1.22
CA LEU A 188 1.20 -5.41 -2.30
C LEU A 188 2.04 -4.14 -2.18
N GLY A 189 2.19 -3.58 -0.99
CA GLY A 189 3.02 -2.40 -0.74
C GLY A 189 4.49 -2.66 -1.02
N ASN A 190 5.03 -3.77 -0.51
CA ASN A 190 6.43 -4.14 -0.77
C ASN A 190 6.67 -4.42 -2.27
N PHE A 191 5.71 -5.07 -2.95
CA PHE A 191 5.77 -5.24 -4.40
C PHE A 191 5.80 -3.88 -5.12
N LEU A 192 4.86 -2.97 -4.83
CA LEU A 192 4.80 -1.67 -5.51
C LEU A 192 6.09 -0.85 -5.28
N ALA A 193 6.62 -0.85 -4.06
CA ALA A 193 7.90 -0.22 -3.75
C ALA A 193 9.08 -0.84 -4.51
N SER A 194 9.09 -2.16 -4.68
CA SER A 194 10.14 -2.86 -5.42
C SER A 194 10.02 -2.69 -6.94
N ALA A 195 8.79 -2.82 -7.46
CA ALA A 195 8.46 -2.71 -8.88
C ALA A 195 8.70 -1.30 -9.40
N SER A 196 8.40 -0.26 -8.62
CA SER A 196 8.66 1.13 -9.00
C SER A 196 10.14 1.39 -9.34
N GLN A 197 11.07 0.71 -8.68
CA GLN A 197 12.51 0.89 -8.90
C GLN A 197 13.03 0.28 -10.21
N VAL A 198 12.29 -0.66 -10.79
CA VAL A 198 12.61 -1.28 -12.09
C VAL A 198 11.59 -0.91 -13.17
N LEU A 199 10.68 0.02 -12.87
CA LEU A 199 9.69 0.52 -13.81
C LEU A 199 10.31 1.62 -14.67
N LYS A 200 10.01 1.61 -15.96
CA LYS A 200 10.41 2.71 -16.87
C LYS A 200 9.79 4.03 -16.42
N GLN A 201 10.65 5.03 -16.13
CA GLN A 201 10.23 6.31 -15.56
C GLN A 201 9.15 7.03 -16.39
N ASN A 202 9.30 7.02 -17.71
CA ASN A 202 8.41 7.70 -18.64
C ASN A 202 7.60 6.68 -19.44
N GLY A 203 6.32 6.53 -19.08
CA GLY A 203 5.37 5.67 -19.79
C GLY A 203 5.28 4.23 -19.29
N GLY A 204 6.07 3.85 -18.29
CA GLY A 204 5.93 2.54 -17.63
C GLY A 204 4.62 2.42 -16.84
N GLU A 205 4.03 1.22 -16.86
CA GLU A 205 2.85 0.90 -16.07
C GLU A 205 3.03 -0.36 -15.20
N ILE A 206 2.60 -0.29 -13.94
CA ILE A 206 2.42 -1.48 -13.09
C ILE A 206 0.95 -1.88 -13.13
N GLN A 207 0.68 -3.14 -13.43
CA GLN A 207 -0.67 -3.68 -13.56
C GLN A 207 -0.91 -4.76 -12.50
N VAL A 208 -1.91 -4.56 -11.64
CA VAL A 208 -2.27 -5.53 -10.61
C VAL A 208 -3.72 -5.96 -10.79
N ALA A 209 -3.94 -7.23 -11.09
CA ALA A 209 -5.29 -7.79 -11.13
C ALA A 209 -5.74 -8.18 -9.72
N LEU A 210 -6.92 -7.72 -9.31
CA LEU A 210 -7.51 -8.03 -8.01
C LEU A 210 -8.94 -8.57 -8.20
N ARG A 211 -9.37 -9.43 -7.27
CA ARG A 211 -10.76 -9.89 -7.23
C ARG A 211 -11.68 -8.74 -6.86
N SER A 212 -12.97 -8.94 -7.07
CA SER A 212 -14.01 -7.94 -6.74
C SER A 212 -13.80 -7.35 -5.35
N GLU A 213 -13.85 -6.02 -5.30
CA GLU A 213 -13.80 -5.20 -4.07
C GLU A 213 -12.49 -5.28 -3.27
N GLN A 214 -11.53 -6.14 -3.65
CA GLN A 214 -10.29 -6.30 -2.89
C GLN A 214 -9.47 -5.02 -2.88
N GLY A 215 -9.34 -4.30 -4.01
CA GLY A 215 -8.44 -3.14 -4.09
C GLY A 215 -8.97 -1.87 -3.40
N GLY A 216 -10.29 -1.76 -3.21
CA GLY A 216 -10.91 -0.69 -2.43
C GLY A 216 -11.17 0.63 -3.16
N ALA A 217 -10.89 0.75 -4.46
CA ALA A 217 -11.10 1.99 -5.21
C ALA A 217 -12.57 2.46 -5.18
N HIS A 218 -13.53 1.52 -5.22
CA HIS A 218 -14.97 1.80 -5.17
C HIS A 218 -15.54 1.80 -3.76
N SER A 219 -14.71 1.91 -2.71
CA SER A 219 -15.20 1.84 -1.33
C SER A 219 -16.03 3.08 -1.01
N GLU A 220 -17.35 2.94 -0.94
CA GLU A 220 -18.24 4.06 -0.61
C GLU A 220 -18.37 4.30 0.89
N ASP A 221 -17.89 3.38 1.73
CA ASP A 221 -17.92 3.52 3.19
C ASP A 221 -16.63 3.08 3.90
N LEU A 222 -16.51 3.50 5.16
CA LEU A 222 -15.32 3.28 5.97
C LEU A 222 -15.10 1.81 6.31
N VAL A 223 -16.14 0.98 6.36
CA VAL A 223 -16.00 -0.45 6.64
C VAL A 223 -15.37 -1.11 5.42
N ALA A 224 -15.97 -0.94 4.24
CA ALA A 224 -15.46 -1.43 2.97
C ALA A 224 -14.00 -0.98 2.75
N TRP A 225 -13.72 0.31 2.97
CA TRP A 225 -12.36 0.84 2.85
C TRP A 225 -11.38 0.17 3.82
N LYS A 226 -11.75 0.05 5.11
CA LYS A 226 -10.91 -0.58 6.13
C LYS A 226 -10.72 -2.08 5.93
N THR A 227 -11.62 -2.75 5.21
CA THR A 227 -11.53 -4.18 4.87
C THR A 227 -10.97 -4.45 3.46
N SER A 228 -10.66 -3.41 2.68
CA SER A 228 -10.00 -3.55 1.38
C SER A 228 -8.48 -3.73 1.50
N TRP A 229 -7.78 -3.80 0.39
CA TRP A 229 -6.31 -3.83 0.30
C TRP A 229 -5.73 -2.44 0.09
N LYS A 230 -6.57 -1.42 -0.06
CA LYS A 230 -6.15 -0.02 -0.15
C LYS A 230 -5.09 0.20 -1.25
N ALA A 231 -5.32 -0.41 -2.41
CA ALA A 231 -4.30 -0.51 -3.45
C ALA A 231 -3.77 0.86 -3.92
N ALA A 232 -4.67 1.85 -4.06
CA ALA A 232 -4.29 3.21 -4.43
C ALA A 232 -3.50 3.95 -3.32
N GLU A 233 -3.78 3.70 -2.03
CA GLU A 233 -3.00 4.26 -0.91
C GLU A 233 -1.57 3.69 -0.93
N LEU A 234 -1.44 2.37 -1.10
CA LEU A 234 -0.12 1.72 -1.20
C LEU A 234 0.67 2.16 -2.43
N ALA A 235 0.00 2.47 -3.54
CA ALA A 235 0.64 3.01 -4.73
C ALA A 235 1.19 4.42 -4.48
N VAL A 236 0.43 5.27 -3.79
CA VAL A 236 0.88 6.62 -3.40
C VAL A 236 2.13 6.56 -2.51
N ASP A 237 2.17 5.61 -1.56
CA ASP A 237 3.35 5.40 -0.71
C ASP A 237 4.60 4.99 -1.53
N ALA A 238 4.41 4.35 -2.68
CA ALA A 238 5.46 3.97 -3.63
C ALA A 238 5.74 5.04 -4.71
N GLY A 239 5.18 6.25 -4.59
CA GLY A 239 5.37 7.34 -5.57
C GLY A 239 4.60 7.16 -6.88
N LEU A 240 3.59 6.29 -6.89
CA LEU A 240 2.77 5.97 -8.06
C LEU A 240 1.35 6.55 -7.92
N MET A 241 0.62 6.60 -9.03
CA MET A 241 -0.77 7.04 -9.09
C MET A 241 -1.66 5.98 -9.73
N LEU A 242 -2.87 5.75 -9.20
CA LEU A 242 -3.87 4.91 -9.87
C LEU A 242 -4.42 5.66 -11.08
N ARG A 243 -4.01 5.24 -12.27
CA ARG A 243 -4.33 5.92 -13.53
C ARG A 243 -5.63 5.40 -14.14
N ARG A 244 -5.90 4.11 -13.99
CA ARG A 244 -7.04 3.44 -14.61
C ARG A 244 -7.44 2.17 -13.86
N LEU A 245 -8.72 1.84 -13.96
CA LEU A 245 -9.30 0.56 -13.57
C LEU A 245 -9.91 -0.07 -14.80
N ASP A 246 -9.32 -1.15 -15.27
CA ASP A 246 -9.84 -1.90 -16.42
C ASP A 246 -10.60 -3.14 -15.91
N PRO A 247 -11.78 -3.49 -16.45
CA PRO A 247 -12.40 -4.78 -16.18
C PRO A 247 -11.41 -5.92 -16.50
N PHE A 248 -11.26 -6.88 -15.59
CA PHE A 248 -10.40 -8.02 -15.83
C PHE A 248 -11.17 -9.14 -16.53
N VAL A 249 -10.80 -9.42 -17.78
CA VAL A 249 -11.33 -10.56 -18.54
C VAL A 249 -10.25 -11.65 -18.57
N PRO A 250 -10.50 -12.83 -17.97
CA PRO A 250 -9.52 -13.92 -17.98
C PRO A 250 -9.38 -14.50 -19.39
N THR A 251 -8.15 -14.49 -19.92
CA THR A 251 -7.78 -15.08 -21.22
C THR A 251 -6.93 -16.34 -21.06
N TYR A 252 -6.72 -16.79 -19.82
CA TYR A 252 -5.89 -17.91 -19.42
C TYR A 252 -6.57 -18.66 -18.27
N ASP A 253 -6.03 -19.82 -17.87
CA ASP A 253 -6.60 -20.55 -16.74
C ASP A 253 -6.31 -19.80 -15.43
N VAL A 254 -7.37 -19.40 -14.73
CA VAL A 254 -7.28 -18.77 -13.40
C VAL A 254 -7.14 -19.89 -12.35
N SER A 255 -6.07 -20.65 -12.52
CA SER A 255 -5.57 -21.71 -11.65
C SER A 255 -4.37 -21.20 -10.87
N SER A 256 -3.85 -22.03 -9.96
CA SER A 256 -2.67 -21.80 -9.11
C SER A 256 -2.86 -20.85 -7.92
N TYR A 257 -2.99 -21.46 -6.74
CA TYR A 257 -2.50 -20.83 -5.51
C TYR A 257 -1.01 -21.15 -5.41
N ARG A 258 -0.25 -20.33 -4.68
CA ARG A 258 1.14 -20.64 -4.36
C ARG A 258 1.24 -22.04 -3.71
N GLY A 259 2.00 -22.93 -4.34
CA GLY A 259 2.16 -24.33 -3.93
C GLY A 259 0.94 -25.25 -4.13
N ALA A 260 -0.09 -24.84 -4.89
CA ALA A 260 -1.24 -25.70 -5.19
C ALA A 260 -1.89 -25.40 -6.54
N ASP A 261 -1.96 -26.40 -7.41
CA ASP A 261 -2.64 -26.35 -8.70
C ASP A 261 -4.17 -26.50 -8.53
N LYS A 262 -4.84 -25.38 -8.24
CA LYS A 262 -6.31 -25.31 -8.08
C LYS A 262 -6.87 -23.97 -8.54
N LYS A 263 -8.08 -24.00 -9.10
CA LYS A 263 -8.81 -22.81 -9.54
C LYS A 263 -9.29 -21.95 -8.37
N PHE A 264 -9.50 -20.66 -8.64
CA PHE A 264 -10.15 -19.75 -7.71
C PHE A 264 -11.20 -18.86 -8.38
N HIS A 265 -12.14 -18.39 -7.57
CA HIS A 265 -13.22 -17.52 -8.02
C HIS A 265 -12.77 -16.06 -7.97
N LEU A 266 -13.00 -15.33 -9.07
CA LEU A 266 -12.63 -13.92 -9.23
C LEU A 266 -13.65 -12.93 -8.63
N GLY A 267 -14.87 -13.39 -8.36
CA GLY A 267 -15.99 -12.53 -8.01
C GLY A 267 -16.71 -12.00 -9.26
N VAL A 268 -17.64 -11.08 -9.05
CA VAL A 268 -18.57 -10.57 -10.10
C VAL A 268 -17.88 -9.58 -11.03
N LYS A 269 -17.03 -8.72 -10.49
CA LYS A 269 -16.34 -7.63 -11.19
C LYS A 269 -14.87 -7.57 -10.76
N PRO A 270 -14.02 -8.51 -11.22
CA PRO A 270 -12.58 -8.38 -11.02
C PRO A 270 -12.03 -7.23 -11.87
N GLU A 271 -10.99 -6.56 -11.38
CA GLU A 271 -10.47 -5.35 -12.00
C GLU A 271 -8.94 -5.39 -12.02
N ARG A 272 -8.38 -4.77 -13.05
CA ARG A 272 -6.94 -4.53 -13.21
C ARG A 272 -6.66 -3.08 -12.85
N TYR A 273 -5.88 -2.91 -11.80
CA TYR A 273 -5.39 -1.63 -11.32
C TYR A 273 -4.14 -1.25 -12.10
N ILE A 274 -4.17 -0.10 -12.77
CA ILE A 274 -3.07 0.40 -13.58
C ILE A 274 -2.43 1.57 -12.87
N PHE A 275 -1.19 1.40 -12.43
CA PHE A 275 -0.41 2.41 -11.72
C PHE A 275 0.71 2.95 -12.61
N THR A 276 0.96 4.26 -12.53
CA THR A 276 2.05 4.91 -13.27
C THR A 276 2.80 5.87 -12.35
N PHE A 277 4.01 6.24 -12.72
CA PHE A 277 4.60 7.47 -12.20
C PHE A 277 3.76 8.70 -12.61
N PRO A 278 3.91 9.82 -11.89
CA PRO A 278 3.44 11.12 -12.32
C PRO A 278 3.98 11.48 -13.71
N ASN A 279 3.12 12.00 -14.57
CA ASN A 279 3.46 12.38 -15.95
C ASN A 279 2.89 13.76 -16.34
N GLY A 280 2.57 14.59 -15.35
CA GLY A 280 1.96 15.90 -15.51
C GLY A 280 0.47 15.90 -15.89
N ARG A 281 -0.11 14.75 -16.28
CA ARG A 281 -1.53 14.67 -16.60
C ARG A 281 -2.35 14.42 -15.32
N PRO A 282 -3.48 15.11 -15.12
CA PRO A 282 -4.36 14.86 -14.00
C PRO A 282 -4.98 13.45 -14.06
N ILE A 283 -5.26 12.84 -12.91
CA ILE A 283 -6.06 11.63 -12.78
C ILE A 283 -7.51 11.97 -12.44
N ASP A 284 -8.44 11.13 -12.89
CA ASP A 284 -9.86 11.22 -12.50
C ASP A 284 -9.97 11.24 -10.97
N ARG A 285 -10.78 12.16 -10.45
CA ARG A 285 -11.01 12.31 -9.01
C ARG A 285 -11.47 11.01 -8.37
N ASP A 286 -12.29 10.22 -9.04
CA ASP A 286 -12.79 8.95 -8.49
C ASP A 286 -11.69 7.89 -8.29
N LEU A 287 -10.49 8.10 -8.85
CA LEU A 287 -9.30 7.26 -8.64
C LEU A 287 -8.35 7.80 -7.58
N GLN A 288 -8.59 9.02 -7.07
CA GLN A 288 -7.69 9.71 -6.16
C GLN A 288 -7.84 9.22 -4.71
N ILE A 289 -6.71 9.25 -4.00
CA ILE A 289 -6.66 9.22 -2.54
C ILE A 289 -6.67 10.65 -2.03
N CYS A 290 -7.48 10.88 -1.00
CA CYS A 290 -7.73 12.20 -0.45
C CYS A 290 -7.53 12.24 1.07
N TYR A 291 -7.35 13.47 1.56
CA TYR A 291 -7.26 13.78 2.98
C TYR A 291 -8.24 14.90 3.30
N ARG A 292 -8.89 14.83 4.46
CA ARG A 292 -9.77 15.88 4.94
C ARG A 292 -9.14 16.65 6.10
N HIS A 293 -9.37 17.95 6.10
CA HIS A 293 -8.94 18.90 7.12
C HIS A 293 -10.14 19.73 7.55
N GLU A 294 -10.36 19.86 8.86
CA GLU A 294 -11.41 20.71 9.41
C GLU A 294 -10.81 22.03 9.93
N LEU A 295 -10.96 23.10 9.16
CA LEU A 295 -10.54 24.44 9.52
C LEU A 295 -11.64 25.12 10.34
N ARG A 296 -11.29 25.70 11.49
CA ARG A 296 -12.23 26.36 12.39
C ARG A 296 -11.79 27.80 12.64
N ILE A 297 -12.46 28.74 11.98
CA ILE A 297 -12.21 30.17 12.13
C ILE A 297 -13.11 30.72 13.24
N MET A 298 -12.55 31.47 14.18
CA MET A 298 -13.32 32.17 15.21
C MET A 298 -13.80 33.51 14.63
N LEU A 299 -15.11 33.71 14.54
CA LEU A 299 -15.74 34.94 14.05
C LEU A 299 -15.73 36.03 15.12
N ASP A 300 -14.53 36.48 15.49
CA ASP A 300 -14.34 37.58 16.43
C ASP A 300 -14.93 38.88 15.84
N PRO A 301 -15.81 39.59 16.56
CA PRO A 301 -16.43 40.82 16.06
C PRO A 301 -15.43 41.90 15.64
N ALA A 302 -14.33 42.08 16.39
CA ALA A 302 -13.32 43.08 16.06
C ALA A 302 -12.56 42.70 14.78
N CYS A 303 -12.27 41.42 14.58
CA CYS A 303 -11.69 40.92 13.33
C CYS A 303 -12.65 41.06 12.14
N LEU A 304 -13.96 40.85 12.34
CA LEU A 304 -14.98 41.06 11.31
C LEU A 304 -15.05 42.53 10.87
N ASP A 305 -15.06 43.45 11.83
CA ASP A 305 -15.17 44.89 11.55
C ASP A 305 -13.88 45.46 10.91
N ALA A 306 -12.72 44.88 11.24
CA ALA A 306 -11.43 45.27 10.67
C ALA A 306 -11.08 44.56 9.34
N SER A 307 -11.92 43.63 8.87
CA SER A 307 -11.59 42.79 7.71
C SER A 307 -11.59 43.61 6.41
N PRO A 308 -10.62 43.39 5.50
CA PRO A 308 -10.63 44.01 4.18
C PRO A 308 -11.71 43.41 3.25
N TYR A 309 -12.35 42.31 3.64
CA TYR A 309 -13.40 41.66 2.88
C TYR A 309 -14.79 42.06 3.41
N PRO A 310 -15.80 42.18 2.53
CA PRO A 310 -17.18 42.38 2.96
C PRO A 310 -17.61 41.27 3.92
N LYS A 311 -18.28 41.66 5.01
CA LYS A 311 -18.80 40.72 6.02
C LYS A 311 -19.66 39.62 5.40
N ASP A 312 -20.50 39.95 4.43
CA ASP A 312 -21.32 38.97 3.74
C ASP A 312 -20.49 37.93 2.98
N ALA A 313 -19.42 38.35 2.30
CA ALA A 313 -18.52 37.44 1.60
C ALA A 313 -17.80 36.49 2.59
N LEU A 314 -17.30 36.99 3.72
CA LEU A 314 -16.68 36.14 4.76
C LEU A 314 -17.67 35.13 5.37
N LEU A 315 -18.94 35.52 5.46
CA LEU A 315 -19.98 34.75 6.14
C LEU A 315 -20.86 33.92 5.19
N ASN A 316 -20.72 34.02 3.88
CA ASN A 316 -21.58 33.29 2.94
C ASN A 316 -20.84 32.75 1.72
N ASP A 317 -19.58 33.13 1.49
CA ASP A 317 -18.80 32.70 0.32
C ASP A 317 -17.59 31.85 0.72
N ASP A 318 -17.43 30.72 0.04
CA ASP A 318 -16.30 29.80 0.20
C ASP A 318 -15.06 30.28 -0.58
N SER A 319 -15.24 31.17 -1.57
CA SER A 319 -14.20 31.59 -2.52
C SER A 319 -12.94 32.11 -1.82
N ILE A 320 -13.10 32.94 -0.78
CA ILE A 320 -11.98 33.55 -0.06
C ILE A 320 -11.09 32.47 0.57
N VAL A 321 -11.68 31.52 1.30
CA VAL A 321 -10.92 30.46 1.96
C VAL A 321 -10.38 29.46 0.94
N LEU A 322 -11.16 29.16 -0.11
CA LEU A 322 -10.75 28.29 -1.19
C LEU A 322 -9.55 28.85 -1.95
N ASP A 323 -9.52 30.16 -2.24
CA ASP A 323 -8.42 30.83 -2.93
C ASP A 323 -7.16 30.89 -2.08
N ILE A 324 -7.31 31.15 -0.77
CA ILE A 324 -6.18 31.03 0.17
C ILE A 324 -5.64 29.60 0.15
N ALA A 325 -6.52 28.60 0.25
CA ALA A 325 -6.12 27.19 0.26
C ALA A 325 -5.43 26.74 -1.03
N ARG A 326 -5.95 27.17 -2.19
CA ARG A 326 -5.31 26.95 -3.49
C ARG A 326 -3.95 27.64 -3.59
N SER A 327 -3.80 28.84 -3.04
CA SER A 327 -2.53 29.58 -3.09
C SER A 327 -1.41 28.96 -2.26
N VAL A 328 -1.72 28.05 -1.33
CA VAL A 328 -0.73 27.35 -0.49
C VAL A 328 -0.57 25.87 -0.83
N ALA A 329 -1.45 25.33 -1.68
CA ALA A 329 -1.33 23.99 -2.21
C ALA A 329 -0.23 23.95 -3.29
N PRO A 330 0.60 22.90 -3.33
CA PRO A 330 1.58 22.76 -4.39
C PRO A 330 0.89 22.48 -5.74
N GLU A 331 1.59 22.75 -6.83
CA GLU A 331 1.12 22.38 -8.17
C GLU A 331 0.84 20.87 -8.24
N GLY A 332 -0.26 20.52 -8.91
CA GLY A 332 -0.72 19.12 -9.01
C GLY A 332 -1.53 18.61 -7.81
N VAL A 333 -1.84 19.45 -6.83
CA VAL A 333 -2.77 19.15 -5.74
C VAL A 333 -3.99 20.05 -5.83
N HIS A 334 -5.18 19.45 -5.85
CA HIS A 334 -6.41 20.22 -5.75
C HIS A 334 -6.85 20.38 -4.29
N VAL A 335 -7.60 21.46 -4.06
CA VAL A 335 -8.32 21.70 -2.82
C VAL A 335 -9.79 21.96 -3.14
N GLU A 336 -10.67 21.38 -2.34
CA GLU A 336 -12.10 21.65 -2.38
C GLU A 336 -12.68 21.81 -0.97
N ILE A 337 -13.83 22.51 -0.89
CA ILE A 337 -14.58 22.74 0.35
C ILE A 337 -15.97 22.11 0.19
N PRO A 338 -16.12 20.81 0.50
CA PRO A 338 -17.42 20.16 0.40
C PRO A 338 -18.44 20.61 1.45
N ILE A 339 -18.00 21.13 2.59
CA ILE A 339 -18.89 21.52 3.69
C ILE A 339 -18.42 22.83 4.31
N ARG A 340 -19.39 23.73 4.50
CA ARG A 340 -19.28 24.93 5.32
C ARG A 340 -20.42 24.96 6.34
N THR A 341 -20.10 25.31 7.58
CA THR A 341 -21.12 25.48 8.62
C THR A 341 -20.72 26.52 9.65
N GLN A 342 -21.71 27.28 10.12
CA GLN A 342 -21.53 28.20 11.24
C GLN A 342 -22.07 27.54 12.51
N ILE A 343 -21.22 27.45 13.53
CA ILE A 343 -21.55 26.83 14.82
C ILE A 343 -21.42 27.87 15.91
N THR A 344 -22.50 28.13 16.64
CA THR A 344 -22.46 28.90 17.88
C THR A 344 -22.30 27.93 19.05
N PRO A 345 -21.16 27.95 19.78
CA PRO A 345 -20.94 27.02 20.89
C PRO A 345 -22.01 27.19 21.99
N THR A 346 -22.52 26.08 22.53
CA THR A 346 -23.43 26.10 23.68
C THR A 346 -22.71 26.65 24.92
N PRO A 347 -23.36 27.48 25.76
CA PRO A 347 -22.75 28.02 26.97
C PRO A 347 -22.17 26.94 27.88
N GLY A 348 -20.92 27.10 28.32
CA GLY A 348 -20.21 26.17 29.20
C GLY A 348 -19.05 26.85 29.93
N LYS A 349 -18.51 26.20 30.97
CA LYS A 349 -17.63 26.82 31.98
C LYS A 349 -16.30 27.39 31.45
N ASN A 350 -15.86 27.13 30.20
CA ASN A 350 -14.51 27.49 29.72
C ASN A 350 -14.43 27.83 28.21
N THR A 351 -15.44 28.42 27.58
CA THR A 351 -15.32 28.87 26.18
C THR A 351 -15.84 30.28 26.00
N ALA A 352 -14.95 31.20 25.60
CA ALA A 352 -15.33 32.49 25.06
C ALA A 352 -16.35 32.30 23.93
N HIS A 353 -17.41 33.11 23.96
CA HIS A 353 -18.65 33.00 23.18
C HIS A 353 -18.50 33.38 21.69
N CYS A 354 -17.41 32.95 21.03
CA CYS A 354 -17.17 33.31 19.65
C CYS A 354 -17.82 32.28 18.70
N PRO A 355 -18.75 32.69 17.80
CA PRO A 355 -19.23 31.82 16.74
C PRO A 355 -18.07 31.29 15.90
N LEU A 356 -18.15 30.03 15.51
CA LEU A 356 -17.15 29.38 14.67
C LEU A 356 -17.67 29.27 13.25
N LEU A 357 -16.85 29.66 12.29
CA LEU A 357 -17.01 29.27 10.91
C LEU A 357 -16.13 28.06 10.62
N VAL A 358 -16.77 26.94 10.30
CA VAL A 358 -16.10 25.64 10.11
C VAL A 358 -16.17 25.24 8.64
N PHE A 359 -15.00 24.96 8.08
CA PHE A 359 -14.83 24.44 6.73
C PHE A 359 -14.28 23.02 6.81
N LEU A 360 -14.91 22.09 6.09
CA LEU A 360 -14.29 20.82 5.75
C LEU A 360 -13.58 21.02 4.42
N LEU A 361 -12.26 21.01 4.43
CA LEU A 361 -11.43 20.98 3.23
C LEU A 361 -11.05 19.56 2.88
N VAL A 362 -10.91 19.28 1.59
CA VAL A 362 -10.38 18.03 1.06
C VAL A 362 -9.21 18.34 0.11
N TYR A 363 -8.13 17.59 0.29
CA TYR A 363 -6.93 17.63 -0.53
C TYR A 363 -6.82 16.34 -1.33
N GLY A 364 -6.55 16.45 -2.63
CA GLY A 364 -6.30 15.31 -3.52
C GLY A 364 -5.19 15.60 -4.52
N GLY A 365 -4.42 14.57 -4.86
CA GLY A 365 -3.34 14.66 -5.85
C GLY A 365 -3.88 14.50 -7.27
N ASP A 366 -3.97 15.59 -8.01
CA ASP A 366 -4.41 15.58 -9.41
C ASP A 366 -3.33 14.98 -10.31
N SER A 367 -2.11 15.51 -10.26
CA SER A 367 -1.01 15.08 -11.13
C SER A 367 0.22 14.56 -10.39
N ILE A 368 0.19 14.59 -9.05
CA ILE A 368 1.23 14.03 -8.18
C ILE A 368 0.61 13.09 -7.12
N PRO A 369 1.36 12.10 -6.59
CA PRO A 369 0.92 11.29 -5.47
C PRO A 369 0.94 12.18 -4.22
N LEU A 370 -0.18 12.30 -3.53
CA LEU A 370 -0.29 13.10 -2.31
C LEU A 370 -0.20 12.16 -1.11
N GLN A 371 0.86 12.21 -0.31
CA GLN A 371 0.92 11.47 0.95
C GLN A 371 0.39 12.34 2.10
N ARG A 372 0.23 11.70 3.26
CA ARG A 372 -0.37 12.35 4.43
C ARG A 372 0.49 13.49 4.97
N MET A 373 1.81 13.34 4.88
CA MET A 373 2.75 14.36 5.35
C MET A 373 2.66 15.64 4.52
N GLU A 374 2.55 15.55 3.19
CA GLU A 374 2.33 16.75 2.37
C GLU A 374 0.97 17.37 2.64
N ALA A 375 -0.08 16.55 2.82
CA ALA A 375 -1.40 17.06 3.19
C ALA A 375 -1.40 17.79 4.56
N ASP A 376 -0.66 17.28 5.54
CA ASP A 376 -0.41 17.96 6.81
C ASP A 376 0.35 19.29 6.62
N SER A 377 1.32 19.34 5.69
CA SER A 377 2.03 20.59 5.36
C SER A 377 1.11 21.63 4.69
N ILE A 378 0.22 21.21 3.78
CA ILE A 378 -0.77 22.09 3.15
C ILE A 378 -1.69 22.69 4.22
N ARG A 379 -2.17 21.86 5.15
CA ARG A 379 -2.96 22.31 6.31
C ARG A 379 -2.21 23.40 7.09
N GLU A 380 -0.96 23.18 7.46
CA GLU A 380 -0.18 24.16 8.25
C GLU A 380 -0.05 25.50 7.53
N ARG A 381 0.30 25.46 6.24
CA ARG A 381 0.39 26.68 5.43
C ARG A 381 -0.96 27.38 5.30
N LEU A 382 -2.06 26.63 5.18
CA LEU A 382 -3.40 27.20 5.14
C LEU A 382 -3.78 27.87 6.46
N GLU A 383 -3.55 27.21 7.60
CA GLU A 383 -3.83 27.79 8.91
C GLU A 383 -3.06 29.10 9.13
N GLU A 384 -1.79 29.15 8.73
CA GLU A 384 -0.98 30.36 8.80
C GLU A 384 -1.44 31.44 7.82
N ALA A 385 -1.76 31.07 6.57
CA ALA A 385 -2.24 32.01 5.57
C ALA A 385 -3.59 32.62 5.95
N VAL A 386 -4.48 31.86 6.59
CA VAL A 386 -5.77 32.38 7.10
C VAL A 386 -5.55 33.38 8.22
N LYS A 387 -4.66 33.09 9.18
CA LYS A 387 -4.34 34.03 10.26
C LYS A 387 -3.73 35.32 9.72
N THR A 388 -2.76 35.21 8.80
CA THR A 388 -2.04 36.37 8.27
C THR A 388 -2.88 37.21 7.30
N ARG A 389 -3.68 36.59 6.44
CA ARG A 389 -4.46 37.30 5.41
C ARG A 389 -5.83 37.75 5.88
N LEU A 390 -6.48 37.00 6.77
CA LEU A 390 -7.82 37.34 7.26
C LEU A 390 -7.82 37.93 8.68
N GLY A 391 -6.73 37.77 9.44
CA GLY A 391 -6.62 38.29 10.80
C GLY A 391 -7.45 37.54 11.86
N PHE A 392 -8.20 36.51 11.46
CA PHE A 392 -9.05 35.75 12.38
C PHE A 392 -8.25 34.72 13.19
N PRO A 393 -8.53 34.57 14.50
CA PRO A 393 -7.99 33.48 15.29
C PRO A 393 -8.60 32.14 14.86
N LEU A 394 -7.80 31.07 15.00
CA LEU A 394 -8.25 29.70 14.72
C LEU A 394 -8.55 28.94 16.00
N ALA A 395 -9.64 28.19 16.01
CA ALA A 395 -9.99 27.30 17.11
C ALA A 395 -9.39 25.90 16.90
N LYS A 396 -8.60 25.43 17.87
CA LYS A 396 -7.94 24.11 17.83
C LYS A 396 -7.08 23.89 16.56
N PRO A 397 -6.18 24.82 16.21
CA PRO A 397 -5.23 24.65 15.11
C PRO A 397 -4.27 23.48 15.38
N GLY A 398 -3.53 23.05 14.37
CA GLY A 398 -2.50 22.00 14.54
C GLY A 398 -3.04 20.57 14.57
N ARG A 399 -4.32 20.35 14.23
CA ARG A 399 -4.89 19.00 14.15
C ARG A 399 -4.45 18.32 12.87
N LEU A 400 -3.90 17.11 12.96
CA LEU A 400 -3.53 16.35 11.77
C LEU A 400 -4.74 16.14 10.84
N VAL A 401 -4.47 16.10 9.54
CA VAL A 401 -5.45 15.69 8.53
C VAL A 401 -5.89 14.24 8.78
N SER A 402 -6.98 13.83 8.15
CA SER A 402 -7.48 12.46 8.29
C SER A 402 -6.48 11.39 7.85
N LYS A 403 -6.83 10.12 8.11
CA LYS A 403 -6.26 9.02 7.33
C LYS A 403 -6.70 9.14 5.86
N PRO A 404 -5.92 8.58 4.92
CA PRO A 404 -6.29 8.56 3.51
C PRO A 404 -7.62 7.81 3.28
N PHE A 405 -8.39 8.28 2.31
CA PHE A 405 -9.62 7.65 1.84
C PHE A 405 -9.80 7.89 0.33
N PRO A 406 -10.48 7.00 -0.40
CA PRO A 406 -10.76 7.22 -1.83
C PRO A 406 -11.81 8.31 -2.01
N TYR A 407 -11.68 9.14 -3.04
CA TYR A 407 -12.60 10.27 -3.30
C TYR A 407 -14.07 9.86 -3.34
N VAL A 408 -14.39 8.67 -3.89
CA VAL A 408 -15.76 8.14 -3.97
C VAL A 408 -16.44 8.11 -2.58
N LEU A 409 -15.68 7.81 -1.53
CA LEU A 409 -16.15 7.78 -0.15
C LEU A 409 -16.58 9.17 0.35
N LEU A 410 -16.02 10.25 -0.20
CA LEU A 410 -16.38 11.62 0.16
C LEU A 410 -17.86 11.90 -0.08
N ARG A 411 -18.42 11.42 -1.20
CA ARG A 411 -19.83 11.64 -1.55
C ARG A 411 -20.77 11.11 -0.46
N LYS A 412 -20.38 10.03 0.23
CA LYS A 412 -21.14 9.50 1.38
C LYS A 412 -20.86 10.32 2.65
N LEU A 413 -19.60 10.65 2.92
CA LEU A 413 -19.24 11.48 4.08
C LEU A 413 -19.95 12.84 4.09
N VAL A 414 -20.11 13.48 2.93
CA VAL A 414 -20.79 14.77 2.80
C VAL A 414 -22.31 14.62 3.03
N ARG A 415 -22.91 13.55 2.49
CA ARG A 415 -24.33 13.23 2.71
C ARG A 415 -24.65 12.96 4.18
N ASP A 416 -23.77 12.25 4.89
CA ASP A 416 -23.97 11.96 6.33
C ASP A 416 -23.83 13.21 7.22
N TYR A 417 -23.28 14.30 6.69
CA TYR A 417 -23.00 15.54 7.42
C TYR A 417 -24.04 16.65 7.14
N SER A 418 -24.72 16.59 5.99
CA SER A 418 -25.78 17.51 5.57
C SER A 418 -27.11 17.14 6.22
#